data_AF-A0A2R7K1T4-F1
#
_entry.id   AF-A0A2R7K1T4-F1
#
_cell.length_a   1.000
_cell.length_b   1.000
_cell.length_c   1.000
_cell.angle_alpha   90.00
_cell.angle_beta   90.00
_cell.angle_gamma   90.00
#
_symmetry.space_group_name_H-M   'P 1'
#
loop_
_entity.id
_entity.type
_entity.pdbx_description
1 polymer ?
#
loop_
_entity_poly.entity_id
_entity_poly.type
_entity_poly.pdbx_seq_one_letter_code
_entity_poly.pdbx_strand_id
1 'polypeptide(L)' 'DDFVDAVAKKNVLLTIQNIKDKSPILKEMAEKGEIKIVGAYYDLHSGEVIFL' A
#
# COMPACT_ATOMS: atom_id res chain seq x y z
N ASP A 1 -19.28 -3.01 6.14
CA ASP A 1 -18.94 -4.43 6.07
C ASP A 1 -17.47 -4.62 6.43
N ASP A 2 -17.20 -4.94 7.69
CA ASP A 2 -15.83 -5.06 8.22
C ASP A 2 -14.97 -6.08 7.44
N PHE A 3 -15.61 -7.10 6.86
CA PHE A 3 -14.94 -8.08 6.01
C PHE A 3 -14.39 -7.47 4.71
N VAL A 4 -15.20 -6.68 4.00
CA VAL A 4 -14.80 -6.06 2.73
C VAL A 4 -13.66 -5.08 2.98
N ASP A 5 -13.75 -4.29 4.05
CA ASP A 5 -12.70 -3.34 4.45
C ASP A 5 -11.40 -4.06 4.81
N ALA A 6 -11.48 -5.17 5.56
CA ALA A 6 -10.32 -5.97 5.90
C ALA A 6 -9.65 -6.58 4.66
N VAL A 7 -10.43 -7.08 3.70
CA VAL A 7 -9.93 -7.62 2.43
C VAL A 7 -9.27 -6.51 1.60
N ALA A 8 -9.88 -5.32 1.51
CA ALA A 8 -9.31 -4.18 0.80
C ALA A 8 -7.96 -3.76 1.40
N LYS A 9 -7.89 -3.59 2.73
CA LYS A 9 -6.65 -3.27 3.45
C LYS A 9 -5.57 -4.33 3.22
N LYS A 10 -5.95 -5.61 3.27
CA LYS A 10 -5.00 -6.71 3.03
C LYS A 10 -4.45 -6.69 1.60
N ASN A 11 -5.28 -6.38 0.61
CA ASN A 11 -4.86 -6.27 -0.78
C ASN A 11 -3.87 -5.11 -1.00
N VAL A 12 -4.07 -3.96 -0.35
CA VAL A 12 -3.11 -2.84 -0.39
C VAL A 12 -1.75 -3.28 0.15
N LEU A 13 -1.72 -3.91 1.33
CA LEU A 13 -0.48 -4.40 1.93
C LEU A 13 0.22 -5.45 1.04
N LEU A 14 -0.53 -6.39 0.47
CA LEU A 14 0.00 -7.40 -0.43
C LEU A 14 0.59 -6.76 -1.70
N THR A 15 -0.05 -5.71 -2.21
CA THR A 15 0.42 -4.98 -3.40
C THR A 15 1.73 -4.26 -3.11
N ILE A 16 1.86 -3.60 -1.96
CA ILE A 16 3.12 -2.97 -1.54
C ILE A 16 4.25 -4.00 -1.47
N GLN A 17 3.98 -5.16 -0.87
CA GLN A 17 4.95 -6.23 -0.78
C GLN A 17 5.36 -6.73 -2.17
N ASN A 18 4.39 -6.96 -3.06
CA ASN A 18 4.64 -7.37 -4.43
C ASN A 18 5.47 -6.34 -5.22
N ILE A 19 5.27 -5.04 -5.03
CA ILE A 19 6.07 -3.99 -5.67
C ILE A 19 7.53 -4.10 -5.24
N LYS A 20 7.78 -4.29 -3.94
CA LYS A 20 9.13 -4.47 -3.38
C LYS A 20 9.79 -5.77 -3.86
N ASP A 21 9.02 -6.85 -3.94
CA ASP A 21 9.55 -8.16 -4.32
C ASP A 21 9.82 -8.27 -5.84
N LYS A 22 8.99 -7.63 -6.66
CA LYS A 22 9.08 -7.72 -8.13
C LYS A 22 9.90 -6.62 -8.78
N SER A 23 10.21 -5.53 -8.06
CA SER A 23 11.02 -4.43 -8.59
C SER A 23 12.28 -4.20 -7.76
N PRO A 24 13.40 -4.82 -8.15
CA PRO A 24 14.69 -4.63 -7.48
C PRO A 24 15.10 -3.15 -7.41
N ILE A 25 14.81 -2.38 -8.45
CA ILE A 25 15.13 -0.95 -8.53
C ILE A 25 14.37 -0.16 -7.47
N LEU A 26 13.04 -0.32 -7.41
CA LEU A 26 12.23 0.41 -6.42
C LEU A 26 12.55 -0.02 -4.99
N LYS A 27 12.88 -1.29 -4.80
CA LYS A 27 13.34 -1.81 -3.50
C LYS A 27 14.65 -1.14 -3.09
N GLU A 28 15.64 -1.10 -3.97
CA GLU A 28 16.94 -0.47 -3.70
C GLU A 28 16.77 1.04 -3.41
N MET A 29 15.97 1.75 -4.20
CA MET A 29 15.68 3.17 -3.96
C MET A 29 14.98 3.39 -2.62
N ALA A 30 14.07 2.50 -2.21
CA ALA A 30 13.41 2.57 -0.92
C ALA A 30 14.35 2.25 0.26
N GLU A 31 15.26 1.27 0.10
CA GLU A 31 16.28 0.92 1.10
C GLU A 31 17.32 2.03 1.27
N LYS A 32 17.66 2.74 0.19
CA LYS A 32 18.51 3.94 0.23
C LYS A 32 17.79 5.19 0.78
N GLY A 33 16.48 5.12 0.99
CA GLY A 33 15.67 6.24 1.47
C GLY A 33 15.40 7.32 0.41
N GLU A 34 15.66 7.04 -0.86
CA GLU A 34 15.40 7.95 -1.98
C GLU A 34 13.90 8.09 -2.25
N ILE A 35 13.13 7.03 -2.00
CA ILE A 35 11.67 7.01 -2.12
C ILE A 35 11.04 6.29 -0.93
N LYS A 36 9.75 6.55 -0.67
CA LYS A 36 8.94 5.81 0.29
C LYS A 36 7.73 5.20 -0.42
N ILE A 37 7.49 3.91 -0.19
CA ILE A 37 6.30 3.22 -0.68
C ILE A 37 5.30 3.13 0.47
N VAL A 38 4.17 3.81 0.35
CA VAL A 38 3.10 3.86 1.35
C VAL A 38 1.81 3.27 0.81
N GLY A 39 1.07 2.59 1.67
CA GLY A 39 -0.27 2.09 1.37
C GLY A 39 -1.31 3.13 1.73
N ALA A 40 -2.31 3.29 0.88
CA ALA A 40 -3.51 4.02 1.24
C ALA A 40 -4.72 3.36 0.57
N TYR A 41 -5.89 3.56 1.17
CA TYR A 41 -7.16 3.24 0.56
C TYR A 41 -8.11 4.43 0.68
N TYR A 42 -9.05 4.48 -0.25
CA TYR A 42 -10.06 5.52 -0.31
C TYR A 42 -11.31 5.08 0.45
N ASP A 43 -11.76 5.90 1.39
CA ASP A 43 -13.05 5.70 2.05
C ASP A 43 -14.18 6.27 1.19
N LEU A 44 -15.05 5.40 0.68
CA LEU A 44 -16.12 5.78 -0.25
C LEU A 44 -17.20 6.67 0.37
N HIS A 45 -17.35 6.69 1.70
CA HIS A 45 -18.39 7.44 2.39
C HIS A 45 -17.95 8.87 2.71
N SER A 46 -16.71 9.03 3.16
CA SER A 46 -16.13 10.32 3.56
C SER A 46 -15.33 10.99 2.44
N GLY A 47 -14.86 10.21 1.47
CA GLY A 47 -13.94 10.68 0.44
C GLY A 47 -12.50 10.86 0.90
N GLU A 48 -12.18 10.42 2.12
CA GLU A 48 -10.86 10.56 2.69
C GLU A 48 -9.90 9.48 2.18
N VAL A 49 -8.61 9.84 2.14
CA VAL A 49 -7.53 8.89 1.89
C VAL A 49 -6.96 8.47 3.23
N ILE A 50 -7.10 7.19 3.56
CA ILE A 50 -6.61 6.61 4.81
C ILE A 50 -5.31 5.86 4.51
N PHE A 51 -4.22 6.33 5.12
CA PHE A 51 -2.91 5.70 5.01
C PHE A 51 -2.81 4.49 5.97
N LEU A 52 -2.14 3.43 5.51
CA LEU A 52 -1.90 2.17 6.24
C LEU A 52 -0.47 2.06 6.76
#